data_AF-A0A506VDT9-F1
#
_entry.id   AF-A0A506VDT9-F1
#
_cell.length_a   1.000
_cell.length_b   1.000
_cell.length_c   1.000
_cell.angle_alpha   90.00
_cell.angle_beta   90.00
_cell.angle_gamma   90.00
#
_symmetry.space_group_name_H-M   'P 1'
#
loop_
_entity.id
_entity.type
_entity.pdbx_description
1 polymer ?
#
loop_
_entity_poly.entity_id
_entity_poly.type
_entity_poly.pdbx_seq_one_letter_code
_entity_poly.pdbx_strand_id
1 'polypeptide(L)'
;MMKRGWLLLAATLVLTGCVRTPALSARSVTETQNSVVDGKTTLDELLQRYGQPENRSPTATGKVNVGWKRTWSDNPLHAANISRLNVLVDKQVVIRHIFTRYPLTLNNNFLKDATKESLGAVIKPGVTTESSMISRFGQPVSYTFSDEGEKIMLYLWQDITDDASRMIPIVGGFIGTQSGPVYTLLITLNDNGTVKAWDLIHAQGKRGAGIMNASAIKLTPQ
;
A
#
# COMPACT_ATOMS: atom_id res chain seq x y z
N MET A 1 57.94 -50.00 13.93
CA MET A 1 56.67 -50.10 13.17
C MET A 1 55.55 -49.46 13.99
N MET A 2 55.12 -48.24 13.67
CA MET A 2 53.91 -47.63 14.25
C MET A 2 53.09 -47.01 13.11
N LYS A 3 51.89 -47.54 12.88
CA LYS A 3 50.91 -47.02 11.91
C LYS A 3 50.15 -45.86 12.58
N ARG A 4 50.25 -44.64 12.04
CA ARG A 4 49.35 -43.53 12.38
C ARG A 4 48.22 -43.50 11.37
N GLY A 5 47.03 -43.91 11.80
CA GLY A 5 45.79 -43.73 11.04
C GLY A 5 45.30 -42.29 11.19
N TRP A 6 45.13 -41.58 10.08
CA TRP A 6 44.44 -40.31 10.01
C TRP A 6 42.95 -40.54 9.78
N LEU A 7 42.12 -40.16 10.74
CA LEU A 7 40.68 -39.99 10.55
C LEU A 7 40.44 -38.62 9.92
N LEU A 8 40.00 -38.60 8.67
CA LEU A 8 39.43 -37.41 8.03
C LEU A 8 37.97 -37.27 8.43
N LEU A 9 37.67 -36.30 9.29
CA LEU A 9 36.31 -35.84 9.57
C LEU A 9 35.85 -34.97 8.39
N ALA A 10 34.95 -35.49 7.56
CA ALA A 10 34.28 -34.70 6.53
C ALA A 10 33.14 -33.90 7.18
N ALA A 11 33.38 -32.61 7.44
CA ALA A 11 32.34 -31.67 7.84
C ALA A 11 31.50 -31.29 6.62
N THR A 12 30.32 -31.90 6.49
CA THR A 12 29.30 -31.48 5.52
C THR A 12 28.65 -30.17 5.97
N LEU A 13 29.16 -29.06 5.47
CA LEU A 13 28.50 -27.75 5.52
C LEU A 13 27.24 -27.81 4.65
N VAL A 14 26.09 -28.07 5.26
CA VAL A 14 24.79 -27.81 4.63
C VAL A 14 24.59 -26.29 4.64
N LEU A 15 25.03 -25.63 3.57
CA LEU A 15 24.65 -24.26 3.27
C LEU A 15 23.14 -24.27 2.98
N THR A 16 22.33 -24.02 4.00
CA THR A 16 20.94 -23.60 3.81
C THR A 16 20.98 -22.24 3.13
N GLY A 17 21.02 -22.25 1.80
CA GLY A 17 20.93 -21.04 1.01
C GLY A 17 19.63 -20.33 1.35
N CYS A 18 19.71 -19.20 2.05
CA CYS A 18 18.61 -18.26 2.15
C CYS A 18 18.18 -17.91 0.73
N VAL A 19 17.06 -18.49 0.27
CA VAL A 19 16.43 -18.11 -0.99
C VAL A 19 16.09 -16.63 -0.85
N ARG A 20 16.87 -15.77 -1.51
CA ARG A 20 16.60 -14.33 -1.53
C ARG A 20 15.30 -14.16 -2.30
N THR A 21 14.23 -13.81 -1.60
CA THR A 21 12.97 -13.44 -2.22
C THR A 21 13.23 -12.27 -3.17
N PRO A 22 12.83 -12.35 -4.44
CA PRO A 22 13.06 -11.26 -5.37
C PRO A 22 12.32 -10.03 -4.84
N ALA A 23 13.04 -8.91 -4.74
CA ALA A 23 12.43 -7.66 -4.31
C ALA A 23 11.28 -7.29 -5.24
N LEU A 24 10.24 -6.65 -4.71
CA LEU A 24 9.11 -6.14 -5.49
C LEU A 24 9.55 -5.21 -6.65
N SER A 25 10.73 -4.59 -6.53
CA SER A 25 11.35 -3.74 -7.55
C SER A 25 12.12 -4.50 -8.63
N ALA A 26 12.40 -5.79 -8.46
CA ALA A 26 13.31 -6.54 -9.33
C ALA A 26 12.75 -6.81 -10.73
N ARG A 27 11.42 -6.74 -10.89
CA ARG A 27 10.71 -7.04 -12.14
C ARG A 27 10.10 -5.78 -12.76
N SER A 28 9.73 -5.88 -14.03
CA SER A 28 8.99 -4.79 -14.70
C SER A 28 7.58 -4.65 -14.12
N VAL A 29 6.91 -3.53 -14.46
CA VAL A 29 5.52 -3.29 -14.07
C VAL A 29 4.60 -4.35 -14.64
N THR A 30 4.68 -4.58 -15.95
CA THR A 30 3.86 -5.56 -16.66
C THR A 30 4.10 -6.98 -16.15
N GLU A 31 5.34 -7.36 -15.91
CA GLU A 31 5.65 -8.70 -15.40
C GLU A 31 5.10 -8.90 -13.97
N THR A 32 5.25 -7.90 -13.10
CA THR A 32 4.71 -7.99 -11.73
C THR A 32 3.20 -8.04 -11.75
N GLN A 33 2.55 -7.16 -12.52
CA GLN A 33 1.10 -7.14 -12.69
C GLN A 33 0.60 -8.50 -13.18
N ASN A 34 1.18 -9.06 -14.24
CA ASN A 34 0.73 -10.33 -14.81
C ASN A 34 1.07 -11.55 -13.94
N SER A 35 1.97 -11.40 -12.98
CA SER A 35 2.35 -12.49 -12.05
C SER A 35 1.32 -12.75 -10.95
N VAL A 36 0.29 -11.89 -10.85
CA VAL A 36 -0.84 -12.03 -9.95
C VAL A 36 -2.10 -12.21 -10.81
N VAL A 37 -2.85 -13.27 -10.53
CA VAL A 37 -4.08 -13.58 -11.27
C VAL A 37 -5.23 -13.61 -10.28
N ASP A 38 -6.16 -12.67 -10.45
CA ASP A 38 -7.37 -12.58 -9.62
C ASP A 38 -8.16 -13.89 -9.67
N GLY A 39 -8.63 -14.34 -8.51
CA GLY A 39 -9.33 -15.60 -8.30
C GLY A 39 -8.43 -16.84 -8.31
N LYS A 40 -7.10 -16.70 -8.50
CA LYS A 40 -6.16 -17.83 -8.52
C LYS A 40 -4.99 -17.66 -7.57
N THR A 41 -4.33 -16.50 -7.59
CA THR A 41 -3.15 -16.25 -6.75
C THR A 41 -3.55 -16.22 -5.29
N THR A 42 -2.78 -16.90 -4.43
CA THR A 42 -3.05 -16.94 -2.99
C THR A 42 -2.21 -15.92 -2.23
N LEU A 43 -2.66 -15.54 -1.03
CA LEU A 43 -1.88 -14.69 -0.14
C LEU A 43 -0.55 -15.36 0.25
N ASP A 44 -0.54 -16.68 0.47
CA ASP A 44 0.67 -17.43 0.81
C ASP A 44 1.71 -17.38 -0.32
N GLU A 45 1.28 -17.49 -1.58
CA GLU A 45 2.17 -17.31 -2.73
C GLU A 45 2.81 -15.91 -2.76
N LEU A 46 2.03 -14.87 -2.44
CA LEU A 46 2.55 -13.50 -2.36
C LEU A 46 3.50 -13.31 -1.18
N LEU A 47 3.20 -13.89 -0.01
CA LEU A 47 4.08 -13.86 1.16
C LEU A 47 5.40 -14.58 0.90
N GLN A 48 5.34 -15.74 0.23
CA GLN A 48 6.54 -16.47 -0.18
C GLN A 48 7.36 -15.66 -1.18
N ARG A 49 6.71 -14.93 -2.10
CA ARG A 49 7.38 -14.16 -3.16
C ARG A 49 7.96 -12.84 -2.69
N TYR A 50 7.22 -12.08 -1.89
CA TYR A 50 7.52 -10.68 -1.55
C TYR A 50 7.80 -10.46 -0.06
N GLY A 51 7.68 -11.49 0.77
CA GLY A 51 7.87 -11.41 2.21
C GLY A 51 6.69 -10.76 2.93
N GLN A 52 6.95 -10.23 4.12
CA GLN A 52 5.92 -9.61 4.95
C GLN A 52 5.40 -8.30 4.32
N PRO A 53 4.08 -8.08 4.32
CA PRO A 53 3.49 -6.85 3.79
C PRO A 53 3.80 -5.65 4.70
N GLU A 54 3.76 -4.45 4.11
CA GLU A 54 3.83 -3.18 4.85
C GLU A 54 2.56 -2.98 5.68
N ASN A 55 1.40 -3.34 5.13
CA ASN A 55 0.12 -3.16 5.79
C ASN A 55 -0.85 -4.31 5.49
N ARG A 56 -1.78 -4.53 6.43
CA ARG A 56 -2.93 -5.42 6.29
C ARG A 56 -4.11 -4.75 6.96
N SER A 57 -5.24 -4.67 6.26
CA SER A 57 -6.44 -4.03 6.80
C SER A 57 -7.70 -4.83 6.49
N PRO A 58 -8.48 -5.18 7.54
CA PRO A 58 -9.76 -5.80 7.32
C PRO A 58 -10.74 -4.78 6.72
N THR A 59 -11.59 -5.29 5.86
CA THR A 59 -12.79 -4.64 5.33
C THR A 59 -14.00 -4.95 6.23
N ALA A 60 -15.16 -4.35 5.97
CA ALA A 60 -16.35 -4.55 6.81
C ALA A 60 -16.88 -6.00 6.78
N THR A 61 -16.70 -6.68 5.65
CA THR A 61 -17.14 -8.06 5.40
C THR A 61 -16.09 -9.12 5.74
N GLY A 62 -14.93 -8.71 6.28
CA GLY A 62 -13.85 -9.62 6.68
C GLY A 62 -12.87 -10.00 5.56
N LYS A 63 -13.02 -9.46 4.35
CA LYS A 63 -11.93 -9.44 3.35
C LYS A 63 -10.77 -8.58 3.85
N VAL A 64 -9.58 -8.76 3.30
CA VAL A 64 -8.37 -8.09 3.79
C VAL A 64 -7.64 -7.41 2.64
N ASN A 65 -7.46 -6.09 2.73
CA ASN A 65 -6.51 -5.39 1.88
C ASN A 65 -5.09 -5.65 2.40
N VAL A 66 -4.16 -5.97 1.51
CA VAL A 66 -2.76 -6.24 1.83
C VAL A 66 -1.87 -5.46 0.88
N GLY A 67 -0.91 -4.72 1.44
CA GLY A 67 -0.02 -3.83 0.68
C GLY A 67 1.45 -4.14 0.91
N TRP A 68 2.22 -4.24 -0.18
CA TRP A 68 3.68 -4.24 -0.17
C TRP A 68 4.20 -2.94 -0.79
N LYS A 69 5.27 -2.39 -0.20
CA LYS A 69 5.95 -1.20 -0.71
C LYS A 69 7.45 -1.43 -0.76
N ARG A 70 8.08 -1.02 -1.86
CA ARG A 70 9.54 -0.92 -1.95
C ARG A 70 9.96 0.40 -2.57
N THR A 71 10.70 1.19 -1.81
CA THR A 71 11.46 2.33 -2.33
C THR A 71 12.82 1.83 -2.82
N TRP A 72 13.23 2.25 -4.01
CA TRP A 72 14.48 1.82 -4.63
C TRP A 72 14.95 2.86 -5.65
N SER A 73 16.24 2.88 -5.98
CA SER A 73 16.77 3.73 -7.04
C SER A 73 17.62 2.87 -7.99
N ASP A 74 17.35 2.96 -9.29
CA ASP A 74 18.18 2.40 -10.36
C ASP A 74 19.37 3.31 -10.71
N ASN A 75 19.25 4.60 -10.42
CA ASN A 75 20.28 5.60 -10.69
C ASN A 75 20.39 6.57 -9.50
N PRO A 76 21.56 6.66 -8.82
CA PRO A 76 21.75 7.56 -7.68
C PRO A 76 21.57 9.05 -8.03
N LEU A 77 21.55 9.41 -9.32
CA LEU A 77 21.30 10.78 -9.79
C LEU A 77 19.81 11.07 -10.06
N HIS A 78 18.93 10.07 -10.01
CA HIS A 78 17.49 10.22 -10.19
C HIS A 78 16.75 10.07 -8.86
N ALA A 79 15.58 10.70 -8.77
CA ALA A 79 14.67 10.47 -7.66
C ALA A 79 14.37 8.97 -7.57
N ALA A 80 14.42 8.43 -6.34
CA ALA A 80 14.06 7.03 -6.11
C ALA A 80 12.65 6.74 -6.64
N ASN A 81 12.38 5.51 -7.01
CA ASN A 81 11.04 5.03 -7.36
C ASN A 81 10.42 4.28 -6.19
N ILE A 82 9.09 4.32 -6.11
CA ILE A 82 8.28 3.45 -5.27
C ILE A 82 7.63 2.40 -6.17
N SER A 83 7.75 1.12 -5.80
CA SER A 83 6.90 0.05 -6.30
C SER A 83 5.90 -0.35 -5.21
N ARG A 84 4.62 -0.46 -5.56
CA ARG A 84 3.56 -0.93 -4.66
C ARG A 84 2.74 -2.03 -5.32
N LEU A 85 2.46 -3.08 -4.55
CA LEU A 85 1.45 -4.09 -4.84
C LEU A 85 0.38 -3.97 -3.76
N ASN A 86 -0.85 -3.68 -4.16
CA ASN A 86 -2.01 -3.73 -3.27
C ASN A 86 -2.95 -4.82 -3.78
N VAL A 87 -3.45 -5.64 -2.87
CA VAL A 87 -4.38 -6.73 -3.19
C VAL A 87 -5.55 -6.73 -2.22
N LEU A 88 -6.72 -7.14 -2.71
CA LEU A 88 -7.85 -7.52 -1.87
C LEU A 88 -7.89 -9.05 -1.78
N VAL A 89 -7.92 -9.58 -0.56
CA VAL A 89 -7.92 -11.01 -0.28
C VAL A 89 -9.25 -11.42 0.33
N ASP A 90 -9.85 -12.47 -0.22
CA ASP A 90 -10.99 -13.17 0.37
C ASP A 90 -10.61 -14.65 0.55
N LYS A 91 -10.75 -15.18 1.78
CA LYS A 91 -10.42 -16.57 2.13
C LYS A 91 -9.07 -17.04 1.55
N GLN A 92 -8.01 -16.27 1.77
CA GLN A 92 -6.63 -16.51 1.27
C GLN A 92 -6.43 -16.37 -0.24
N VAL A 93 -7.44 -16.04 -1.03
CA VAL A 93 -7.34 -15.85 -2.48
C VAL A 93 -7.38 -14.36 -2.81
N VAL A 94 -6.48 -13.91 -3.67
CA VAL A 94 -6.49 -12.56 -4.23
C VAL A 94 -7.67 -12.43 -5.19
N ILE A 95 -8.57 -11.48 -4.94
CA ILE A 95 -9.76 -11.24 -5.78
C ILE A 95 -9.67 -9.95 -6.60
N ARG A 96 -8.77 -9.04 -6.21
CA ARG A 96 -8.37 -7.84 -6.95
C ARG A 96 -6.92 -7.53 -6.64
N HIS A 97 -6.19 -7.00 -7.62
CA HIS A 97 -4.85 -6.48 -7.41
C HIS A 97 -4.54 -5.26 -8.27
N ILE A 98 -3.58 -4.47 -7.80
CA ILE A 98 -2.95 -3.41 -8.58
C ILE A 98 -1.48 -3.32 -8.24
N PHE A 99 -0.64 -3.30 -9.29
CA PHE A 99 0.76 -2.98 -9.19
C PHE A 99 1.03 -1.60 -9.79
N THR A 100 1.72 -0.74 -9.04
CA THR A 100 2.10 0.60 -9.49
C THR A 100 3.58 0.86 -9.26
N ARG A 101 4.20 1.61 -10.18
CA ARG A 101 5.54 2.15 -10.01
C ARG A 101 5.55 3.62 -10.39
N TYR A 102 6.10 4.46 -9.52
CA TYR A 102 6.17 5.90 -9.74
C TYR A 102 7.34 6.53 -8.97
N PRO A 103 7.84 7.71 -9.38
CA PRO A 103 8.89 8.42 -8.67
C PRO A 103 8.49 8.80 -7.23
N LEU A 104 9.46 8.85 -6.31
CA LEU A 104 9.35 9.30 -4.91
C LEU A 104 9.22 10.83 -4.84
N THR A 105 8.31 11.38 -5.62
CA THR A 105 7.94 12.79 -5.58
C THR A 105 6.43 12.84 -5.37
N LEU A 106 6.01 12.51 -4.15
CA LEU A 106 4.62 12.66 -3.72
C LEU A 106 4.46 14.02 -3.06
N ASN A 107 3.74 14.93 -3.72
CA ASN A 107 3.41 16.24 -3.18
C ASN A 107 1.90 16.42 -3.11
N ASN A 108 1.33 16.15 -1.94
CA ASN A 108 -0.10 16.30 -1.67
C ASN A 108 -0.42 17.58 -0.89
N ASN A 109 0.42 18.62 -0.96
CA ASN A 109 0.21 19.86 -0.23
C ASN A 109 -1.12 20.54 -0.58
N PHE A 110 -1.72 20.24 -1.73
CA PHE A 110 -3.06 20.73 -2.09
C PHE A 110 -4.14 20.35 -1.06
N LEU A 111 -3.96 19.26 -0.31
CA LEU A 111 -4.92 18.81 0.69
C LEU A 111 -4.97 19.71 1.94
N LYS A 112 -3.94 20.53 2.19
CA LYS A 112 -3.94 21.44 3.35
C LYS A 112 -5.10 22.43 3.32
N ASP A 113 -5.41 22.90 2.11
CA ASP A 113 -6.38 23.98 1.86
C ASP A 113 -7.61 23.46 1.08
N ALA A 114 -7.71 22.15 0.88
CA ALA A 114 -8.82 21.54 0.15
C ALA A 114 -10.11 21.59 0.99
N THR A 115 -11.23 21.87 0.32
CA THR A 115 -12.57 21.78 0.90
C THR A 115 -13.44 20.91 0.02
N LYS A 116 -14.60 20.47 0.54
CA LYS A 116 -15.56 19.71 -0.27
C LYS A 116 -16.05 20.52 -1.46
N GLU A 117 -16.17 21.84 -1.33
CA GLU A 117 -16.58 22.74 -2.41
C GLU A 117 -15.50 22.85 -3.48
N SER A 118 -14.23 23.09 -3.08
CA SER A 118 -13.13 23.24 -4.04
C SER A 118 -12.81 21.93 -4.77
N LEU A 119 -12.89 20.79 -4.08
CA LEU A 119 -12.78 19.48 -4.71
C LEU A 119 -14.02 19.12 -5.52
N GLY A 120 -15.21 19.43 -5.04
CA GLY A 120 -16.46 19.16 -5.76
C GLY A 120 -16.59 19.95 -7.06
N ALA A 121 -15.92 21.10 -7.20
CA ALA A 121 -15.83 21.83 -8.46
C ALA A 121 -15.05 21.06 -9.54
N VAL A 122 -14.17 20.13 -9.16
CA VAL A 122 -13.20 19.49 -10.06
C VAL A 122 -13.37 17.96 -10.15
N ILE A 123 -13.88 17.33 -9.09
CA ILE A 123 -14.16 15.90 -9.01
C ILE A 123 -15.66 15.69 -9.19
N LYS A 124 -16.04 15.30 -10.40
CA LYS A 124 -17.43 15.05 -10.81
C LYS A 124 -17.64 13.53 -10.97
N PRO A 125 -18.44 12.89 -10.10
CA PRO A 125 -18.78 11.48 -10.26
C PRO A 125 -19.32 11.15 -11.66
N GLY A 126 -18.93 10.01 -12.20
CA GLY A 126 -19.25 9.55 -13.56
C GLY A 126 -18.53 10.27 -14.70
N VAL A 127 -17.81 11.36 -14.41
CA VAL A 127 -17.17 12.22 -15.43
C VAL A 127 -15.66 12.28 -15.25
N THR A 128 -15.18 12.64 -14.06
CA THR A 128 -13.75 12.74 -13.78
C THR A 128 -13.12 11.35 -13.85
N THR A 129 -12.00 11.19 -14.54
CA THR A 129 -11.29 9.92 -14.67
C THR A 129 -10.11 9.84 -13.71
N GLU A 130 -9.65 8.63 -13.42
CA GLU A 130 -8.40 8.38 -12.70
C GLU A 130 -7.20 9.11 -13.34
N SER A 131 -7.11 9.11 -14.68
CA SER A 131 -6.02 9.82 -15.36
C SER A 131 -6.10 11.33 -15.16
N SER A 132 -7.30 11.92 -15.15
CA SER A 132 -7.50 13.34 -14.82
C SER A 132 -7.14 13.64 -13.37
N MET A 133 -7.46 12.73 -12.44
CA MET A 133 -7.04 12.86 -11.03
C MET A 133 -5.52 12.88 -10.92
N ILE A 134 -4.83 11.90 -11.54
CA ILE A 134 -3.36 11.80 -11.53
C ILE A 134 -2.72 13.02 -12.20
N SER A 135 -3.27 13.47 -13.34
CA SER A 135 -2.75 14.64 -14.05
C SER A 135 -2.90 15.92 -13.22
N ARG A 136 -3.95 16.03 -12.39
CA ARG A 136 -4.25 17.25 -11.64
C ARG A 136 -3.55 17.29 -10.28
N PHE A 137 -3.50 16.18 -9.57
CA PHE A 137 -3.04 16.12 -8.18
C PHE A 137 -1.78 15.27 -8.00
N GLY A 138 -1.25 14.69 -9.07
CA GLY A 138 -0.15 13.74 -8.99
C GLY A 138 -0.60 12.34 -8.57
N GLN A 139 0.38 11.48 -8.32
CA GLN A 139 0.14 10.10 -7.93
C GLN A 139 -0.45 10.02 -6.51
N PRO A 140 -1.48 9.18 -6.27
CA PRO A 140 -1.93 8.91 -4.91
C PRO A 140 -0.81 8.25 -4.10
N VAL A 141 -0.85 8.38 -2.77
CA VAL A 141 0.14 7.74 -1.89
C VAL A 141 0.01 6.22 -1.87
N SER A 142 -1.20 5.71 -2.12
CA SER A 142 -1.52 4.29 -2.27
C SER A 142 -2.83 4.09 -3.02
N TYR A 143 -3.11 2.84 -3.36
CA TYR A 143 -4.43 2.34 -3.71
C TYR A 143 -4.90 1.35 -2.66
N THR A 144 -6.20 1.19 -2.51
CA THR A 144 -6.85 0.12 -1.72
C THR A 144 -8.11 -0.33 -2.44
N PHE A 145 -8.80 -1.34 -1.93
CA PHE A 145 -10.07 -1.79 -2.48
C PHE A 145 -11.20 -1.70 -1.46
N SER A 146 -12.42 -1.44 -1.93
CA SER A 146 -13.64 -1.64 -1.15
C SER A 146 -13.92 -3.14 -0.96
N ASP A 147 -14.90 -3.46 -0.13
CA ASP A 147 -15.42 -4.83 0.03
C ASP A 147 -15.87 -5.44 -1.29
N GLU A 148 -16.42 -4.63 -2.20
CA GLU A 148 -16.89 -5.02 -3.53
C GLU A 148 -15.75 -5.12 -4.55
N GLY A 149 -14.52 -4.78 -4.17
CA GLY A 149 -13.36 -4.81 -5.06
C GLY A 149 -13.20 -3.56 -5.92
N GLU A 150 -13.88 -2.46 -5.56
CA GLU A 150 -13.75 -1.18 -6.24
C GLU A 150 -12.41 -0.55 -5.91
N LYS A 151 -11.71 -0.03 -6.91
CA LYS A 151 -10.41 0.61 -6.71
C LYS A 151 -10.60 1.96 -6.02
N ILE A 152 -9.86 2.17 -4.93
CA ILE A 152 -9.86 3.42 -4.17
C ILE A 152 -8.48 4.06 -4.26
N MET A 153 -8.41 5.29 -4.76
CA MET A 153 -7.22 6.12 -4.72
C MET A 153 -7.12 6.81 -3.35
N LEU A 154 -5.95 6.77 -2.74
CA LEU A 154 -5.67 7.42 -1.46
C LEU A 154 -4.70 8.59 -1.66
N TYR A 155 -5.18 9.81 -1.48
CA TYR A 155 -4.32 10.98 -1.30
C TYR A 155 -4.23 11.30 0.19
N LEU A 156 -3.03 11.61 0.66
CA LEU A 156 -2.76 11.85 2.07
C LEU A 156 -1.80 13.02 2.21
N TRP A 157 -2.16 13.94 3.10
CA TRP A 157 -1.27 14.94 3.63
C TRP A 157 -1.24 14.87 5.16
N GLN A 158 -0.04 14.96 5.72
CA GLN A 158 0.20 14.97 7.15
C GLN A 158 1.42 15.86 7.45
N ASP A 159 1.38 16.57 8.58
CA ASP A 159 2.50 17.38 9.07
C ASP A 159 3.40 16.59 10.01
N ILE A 160 3.97 15.47 9.55
CA ILE A 160 4.80 14.60 10.39
C ILE A 160 5.89 13.92 9.57
N THR A 161 7.12 14.02 10.07
CA THR A 161 8.29 13.29 9.63
C THR A 161 8.16 11.78 9.96
N ASP A 162 8.37 10.96 8.93
CA ASP A 162 8.92 9.60 9.00
C ASP A 162 8.07 8.34 9.28
N ASP A 163 6.74 8.35 9.40
CA ASP A 163 5.99 7.07 9.55
C ASP A 163 4.59 7.02 8.91
N ALA A 164 4.47 7.54 7.68
CA ALA A 164 3.23 7.56 6.86
C ALA A 164 2.75 6.16 6.39
N SER A 165 3.47 5.08 6.70
CA SER A 165 3.19 3.70 6.24
C SER A 165 2.12 2.97 7.06
N ARG A 166 1.81 3.46 8.26
CA ARG A 166 0.93 2.76 9.22
C ARG A 166 -0.51 3.25 9.26
N MET A 167 -0.83 4.29 8.49
CA MET A 167 -2.18 4.82 8.49
C MET A 167 -3.03 4.05 7.49
N ILE A 168 -4.03 3.35 8.01
CA ILE A 168 -4.93 2.53 7.24
C ILE A 168 -6.29 3.22 7.23
N PRO A 169 -6.73 3.76 6.09
CA PRO A 169 -8.12 4.15 5.93
C PRO A 169 -8.98 2.88 5.81
N ILE A 170 -9.91 2.72 6.74
CA ILE A 170 -11.00 1.75 6.67
C ILE A 170 -12.25 2.54 6.27
N VAL A 171 -13.18 1.91 5.56
CA VAL A 171 -14.53 2.47 5.38
C VAL A 171 -15.12 2.75 6.78
N GLY A 172 -15.14 4.03 7.20
CA GLY A 172 -15.62 4.47 8.51
C GLY A 172 -14.58 4.81 9.59
N GLY A 173 -13.26 4.83 9.31
CA GLY A 173 -12.27 5.23 10.32
C GLY A 173 -10.80 5.19 9.90
N PHE A 174 -9.94 5.79 10.72
CA PHE A 174 -8.47 5.66 10.62
C PHE A 174 -7.94 4.81 11.78
N ILE A 175 -7.06 3.87 11.45
CA ILE A 175 -6.19 3.21 12.43
C ILE A 175 -4.76 3.70 12.19
N GLY A 176 -4.17 4.34 13.21
CA GLY A 176 -2.80 4.84 13.17
C GLY A 176 -2.35 5.42 14.52
N THR A 177 -1.04 5.41 14.77
CA THR A 177 -0.42 5.87 16.03
C THR A 177 0.15 7.29 15.95
N GLN A 178 -0.26 8.06 14.95
CA GLN A 178 0.34 9.36 14.61
C GLN A 178 -0.28 10.50 15.43
N SER A 179 0.45 11.60 15.63
CA SER A 179 -0.03 12.82 16.32
C SER A 179 0.04 14.02 15.39
N GLY A 180 -1.07 14.71 15.17
CA GLY A 180 -1.13 15.90 14.29
C GLY A 180 -2.26 15.83 13.27
N PRO A 181 -2.48 16.92 12.49
CA PRO A 181 -3.56 16.97 11.54
C PRO A 181 -3.25 16.08 10.33
N VAL A 182 -4.26 15.30 9.93
CA VAL A 182 -4.22 14.35 8.83
C VAL A 182 -5.36 14.69 7.88
N TYR A 183 -5.03 14.94 6.62
CA TYR A 183 -5.98 15.28 5.57
C TYR A 183 -5.94 14.16 4.53
N THR A 184 -7.09 13.55 4.28
CA THR A 184 -7.19 12.40 3.39
C THR A 184 -8.28 12.63 2.37
N LEU A 185 -7.95 12.42 1.10
CA LEU A 185 -8.93 12.36 0.03
C LEU A 185 -9.00 10.92 -0.49
N LEU A 186 -10.17 10.31 -0.34
CA LEU A 186 -10.50 8.97 -0.83
C LEU A 186 -11.31 9.10 -2.11
N ILE A 187 -10.95 8.35 -3.14
CA ILE A 187 -11.65 8.39 -4.42
C ILE A 187 -11.92 6.97 -4.87
N THR A 188 -13.19 6.56 -4.81
CA THR A 188 -13.64 5.27 -5.31
C THR A 188 -13.89 5.38 -6.80
N LEU A 189 -13.38 4.44 -7.58
CA LEU A 189 -13.50 4.39 -9.03
C LEU A 189 -14.49 3.31 -9.46
N ASN A 190 -15.25 3.61 -10.52
CA ASN A 190 -15.97 2.62 -11.29
C ASN A 190 -14.97 1.76 -12.09
N ASP A 191 -15.41 0.58 -12.55
CA ASP A 191 -14.60 -0.32 -13.37
C ASP A 191 -14.10 0.32 -14.68
N ASN A 192 -14.83 1.31 -15.21
CA ASN A 192 -14.42 2.07 -16.39
C ASN A 192 -13.37 3.17 -16.11
N GLY A 193 -12.89 3.28 -14.87
CA GLY A 193 -11.88 4.27 -14.47
C GLY A 193 -12.41 5.68 -14.18
N THR A 194 -13.74 5.89 -14.19
CA THR A 194 -14.36 7.16 -13.74
C THR A 194 -14.58 7.17 -12.24
N VAL A 195 -14.61 8.35 -11.62
CA VAL A 195 -14.94 8.52 -10.20
C VAL A 195 -16.36 8.04 -9.94
N LYS A 196 -16.53 7.09 -9.02
CA LYS A 196 -17.82 6.66 -8.49
C LYS A 196 -18.26 7.57 -7.34
N ALA A 197 -17.37 7.76 -6.38
CA ALA A 197 -17.61 8.57 -5.18
C ALA A 197 -16.27 9.07 -4.64
N TRP A 198 -16.29 10.12 -3.84
CA TRP A 198 -15.11 10.63 -3.16
C TRP A 198 -15.49 11.17 -1.78
N ASP A 199 -14.52 11.18 -0.87
CA ASP A 199 -14.67 11.74 0.46
C ASP A 199 -13.40 12.49 0.87
N LEU A 200 -13.59 13.61 1.57
CA LEU A 200 -12.51 14.40 2.15
C LEU A 200 -12.63 14.32 3.66
N ILE A 201 -11.58 13.79 4.29
CA ILE A 201 -11.56 13.55 5.72
C ILE A 201 -10.44 14.34 6.38
N HIS A 202 -10.82 15.08 7.41
CA HIS A 202 -9.90 15.78 8.31
C HIS A 202 -9.90 15.07 9.67
N ALA A 203 -8.74 14.57 10.07
CA ALA A 203 -8.56 13.87 11.33
C ALA A 203 -7.46 14.51 12.15
N GLN A 204 -7.57 14.39 13.47
CA GLN A 204 -6.48 14.65 14.40
C GLN A 204 -5.90 13.30 14.83
N GLY A 205 -4.70 12.98 14.36
CA GLY A 205 -3.93 11.87 14.88
C GLY A 205 -3.68 12.07 16.38
N LYS A 206 -3.83 11.01 17.18
CA LYS A 206 -3.32 10.96 18.55
C LYS A 206 -2.30 9.82 18.69
N ARG A 207 -1.14 10.12 19.29
CA ARG A 207 -0.15 9.11 19.69
C ARG A 207 -0.73 8.23 20.80
N GLY A 208 -1.03 6.97 20.49
CA GLY A 208 -1.23 5.91 21.48
C GLY A 208 0.11 5.28 21.83
N ALA A 209 0.55 5.38 23.10
CA ALA A 209 1.70 4.63 23.58
C ALA A 209 1.30 3.15 23.72
N GLY A 210 1.81 2.30 22.82
CA GLY A 210 1.74 0.85 22.91
C GLY A 210 0.69 0.17 22.03
N ILE A 211 1.02 -1.06 21.61
CA ILE A 211 0.25 -2.01 20.79
C ILE A 211 -1.15 -2.37 21.37
N MET A 212 -1.51 -1.84 22.54
CA MET A 212 -2.81 -2.05 23.19
C MET A 212 -3.68 -0.78 23.30
N ASN A 213 -3.26 0.36 22.74
CA ASN A 213 -3.95 1.66 22.92
C ASN A 213 -4.22 2.43 21.62
N ALA A 214 -4.23 1.77 20.46
CA ALA A 214 -4.76 2.37 19.23
C ALA A 214 -6.30 2.39 19.29
N SER A 215 -6.86 3.25 20.15
CA SER A 215 -8.29 3.56 20.10
C SER A 215 -8.59 4.14 18.72
N ALA A 216 -9.52 3.52 17.98
CA ALA A 216 -9.98 3.98 16.68
C ALA A 216 -10.20 5.50 16.74
N ILE A 217 -9.54 6.25 15.86
CA ILE A 217 -9.71 7.71 15.83
C ILE A 217 -11.15 7.96 15.42
N LYS A 218 -11.93 8.57 16.33
CA LYS A 218 -13.29 9.00 16.05
C LYS A 218 -13.20 10.13 15.02
N LEU A 219 -13.58 9.81 13.79
CA LEU A 219 -13.72 10.79 12.74
C LEU A 219 -14.91 11.68 13.05
N THR A 220 -14.70 12.98 12.95
CA THR A 220 -15.79 13.95 12.88
C THR A 220 -15.94 14.29 11.41
N PRO A 221 -16.93 13.73 10.69
CA PRO A 221 -17.28 14.24 9.37
C PRO A 221 -17.67 15.71 9.50
N GLN A 222 -17.23 16.56 8.58
CA GLN A 222 -17.90 17.82 8.31
C GLN A 222 -18.98 17.60 7.26
#